data_AF-A0A0E3UZ56-F1
#
_entry.id   AF-A0A0E3UZ56-F1
#
_cell.length_a   1.000
_cell.length_b   1.000
_cell.length_c   1.000
_cell.angle_alpha   90.00
_cell.angle_beta   90.00
_cell.angle_gamma   90.00
#
_symmetry.space_group_name_H-M   'P 1'
#
loop_
_entity.id
_entity.type
_entity.pdbx_description
1 polymer ?
#
loop_
_entity_poly.entity_id
_entity_poly.type
_entity_poly.pdbx_seq_one_letter_code
_entity_poly.pdbx_strand_id
1 'polypeptide(L)'
;MDSNSILLFVGGLGGTEVVLIIVALLLLFGAKRIPELAKGFGRGIREFKDASKEIKSDIENTVAGKEHPAQPEKRQEEVKQNAA
;
A
#
# COMPACT_ATOMS: atom_id res chain seq x y z
N MET A 1 -9.40 -35.48 -32.05
CA MET A 1 -8.99 -34.13 -31.58
C MET A 1 -9.31 -33.17 -32.71
N ASP A 2 -10.41 -32.44 -32.54
CA ASP A 2 -10.93 -31.45 -33.48
C ASP A 2 -10.05 -30.19 -33.49
N SER A 3 -9.96 -29.53 -34.65
CA SER A 3 -9.15 -28.33 -34.87
C SER A 3 -9.53 -27.14 -33.97
N ASN A 4 -10.72 -27.17 -33.37
CA ASN A 4 -11.19 -26.14 -32.44
C ASN A 4 -10.49 -26.27 -31.07
N SER A 5 -10.17 -27.49 -30.64
CA SER A 5 -9.33 -27.75 -29.47
C SER A 5 -7.89 -27.23 -29.64
N ILE A 6 -7.37 -27.26 -30.87
CA ILE A 6 -6.04 -26.70 -31.23
C ILE A 6 -6.10 -25.15 -31.26
N LEU A 7 -7.23 -24.55 -31.65
CA LEU A 7 -7.40 -23.10 -31.60
C LEU A 7 -7.65 -22.56 -30.18
N LEU A 8 -8.27 -23.34 -29.28
CA LEU A 8 -8.26 -23.02 -27.84
C LEU A 8 -6.84 -23.09 -27.25
N PHE A 9 -5.96 -23.94 -27.79
CA PHE A 9 -4.53 -24.00 -27.44
C PHE A 9 -3.72 -22.78 -27.96
N VAL A 10 -4.22 -22.06 -28.99
CA VAL A 10 -3.47 -20.99 -29.69
C VAL A 10 -4.08 -19.58 -29.53
N GLY A 11 -5.39 -19.46 -29.29
CA GLY A 11 -6.13 -18.20 -29.38
C GLY A 11 -6.71 -17.63 -28.08
N GLY A 12 -6.65 -18.38 -26.97
CA GLY A 12 -7.13 -17.89 -25.69
C GLY A 12 -6.63 -18.79 -24.58
N LEU A 13 -5.95 -18.21 -23.60
CA LEU A 13 -5.45 -18.95 -22.43
C LEU A 13 -6.65 -19.59 -21.70
N GLY A 14 -6.97 -20.82 -22.06
CA GLY A 14 -7.92 -21.65 -21.34
C GLY A 14 -7.40 -21.94 -19.94
N GLY A 15 -8.29 -22.31 -19.02
CA GLY A 15 -7.90 -22.65 -17.64
C GLY A 15 -6.82 -23.75 -17.58
N THR A 16 -6.80 -24.65 -18.56
CA THR A 16 -5.82 -25.74 -18.66
C THR A 16 -4.40 -25.24 -18.93
N GLU A 17 -4.19 -24.32 -19.88
CA GLU A 17 -2.89 -23.72 -20.18
C GLU A 17 -2.32 -22.97 -18.98
N VAL A 18 -3.17 -22.20 -18.28
CA VAL A 18 -2.76 -21.48 -17.07
C VAL A 18 -2.29 -22.45 -16.00
N VAL A 19 -2.99 -23.58 -15.82
CA VAL A 19 -2.57 -24.64 -14.89
C VAL A 19 -1.23 -25.25 -15.31
N LEU A 20 -1.02 -25.54 -16.59
CA LEU A 20 0.26 -26.08 -17.08
C LEU A 20 1.42 -25.11 -16.86
N ILE A 21 1.23 -23.82 -17.11
CA ILE A 21 2.25 -22.79 -16.86
C ILE A 21 2.56 -22.70 -15.36
N ILE A 22 1.53 -22.70 -14.50
CA ILE A 22 1.73 -22.71 -13.05
C ILE A 22 2.51 -23.96 -12.63
N VAL A 23 2.15 -25.15 -13.12
CA VAL A 23 2.87 -26.39 -12.81
C VAL A 23 4.33 -26.31 -13.27
N ALA A 24 4.62 -25.79 -14.46
CA ALA A 24 6.00 -25.59 -14.93
C ALA A 24 6.80 -24.64 -14.02
N LEU A 25 6.20 -23.53 -13.60
CA LEU A 25 6.82 -22.60 -12.64
C LEU A 25 7.01 -23.25 -11.26
N LEU A 26 6.09 -24.09 -10.82
CA LEU A 26 6.21 -24.84 -9.57
C LEU A 26 7.30 -25.91 -9.64
N LEU A 27 7.58 -26.49 -10.81
CA LEU A 27 8.70 -27.40 -10.98
C LEU A 27 10.04 -26.66 -10.99
N LEU A 28 10.11 -25.49 -11.62
CA LEU A 28 11.33 -24.69 -11.69
C LEU A 28 11.70 -24.06 -10.35
N PHE A 29 10.73 -23.43 -9.69
CA PHE A 29 10.95 -22.68 -8.45
C PHE A 29 10.57 -23.48 -7.19
N GLY A 30 9.67 -24.46 -7.30
CA GLY A 30 9.14 -25.21 -6.16
C GLY A 30 7.84 -24.64 -5.60
N ALA A 31 6.93 -25.52 -5.17
CA ALA A 31 5.64 -25.16 -4.55
C ALA A 31 5.75 -24.24 -3.32
N LYS A 32 6.88 -24.26 -2.62
CA LYS A 32 7.11 -23.42 -1.43
C LYS A 32 7.56 -21.99 -1.76
N ARG A 33 8.12 -21.73 -2.95
CA ARG A 33 8.66 -20.41 -3.29
C ARG A 33 7.59 -19.38 -3.60
N ILE A 34 6.54 -19.74 -4.32
CA ILE A 34 5.41 -18.85 -4.61
C ILE A 34 4.79 -18.25 -3.32
N PRO A 35 4.38 -19.05 -2.30
CA PRO A 35 3.80 -18.49 -1.08
C PRO A 35 4.81 -17.73 -0.22
N GLU A 36 6.09 -18.11 -0.25
CA GLU A 36 7.16 -17.40 0.46
C GLU A 36 7.40 -16.01 -0.13
N LEU A 37 7.50 -15.92 -1.47
CA LEU A 37 7.60 -14.67 -2.21
C LEU A 37 6.36 -13.80 -2.03
N ALA A 38 5.15 -14.38 -2.12
CA ALA A 38 3.90 -13.65 -1.92
C ALA A 38 3.80 -13.05 -0.51
N LYS A 39 4.23 -13.78 0.53
CA LYS A 39 4.26 -13.27 1.91
C LYS A 39 5.27 -12.12 2.08
N GLY A 40 6.47 -12.26 1.49
CA GLY A 40 7.48 -11.20 1.53
C GLY A 40 7.03 -9.94 0.78
N PHE A 41 6.56 -10.11 -0.46
CA PHE A 41 6.05 -9.04 -1.31
C PHE A 41 4.83 -8.33 -0.69
N GLY A 42 3.89 -9.09 -0.12
CA GLY A 42 2.71 -8.54 0.55
C GLY A 42 3.05 -7.70 1.78
N ARG A 43 4.05 -8.10 2.57
CA ARG A 43 4.57 -7.28 3.68
C ARG A 43 5.21 -5.99 3.16
N GLY A 44 6.07 -6.09 2.13
CA GLY A 44 6.70 -4.93 1.51
C GLY A 44 5.70 -3.91 0.96
N ILE A 45 4.66 -4.37 0.24
CA ILE A 45 3.58 -3.49 -0.23
C ILE A 45 2.82 -2.84 0.93
N ARG A 46 2.57 -3.57 2.02
CA ARG A 46 1.88 -3.03 3.19
C ARG A 46 2.70 -1.93 3.87
N GLU A 47 3.97 -2.21 4.16
CA GLU A 47 4.89 -1.24 4.77
C GLU A 47 5.06 0.00 3.88
N PHE A 48 5.22 -0.19 2.56
CA PHE A 48 5.29 0.90 1.60
C PHE A 48 4.03 1.77 1.61
N LYS A 49 2.85 1.15 1.64
CA LYS A 49 1.57 1.87 1.71
C LYS A 49 1.43 2.64 3.03
N ASP A 50 1.81 2.04 4.14
CA ASP A 50 1.71 2.65 5.47
C ASP A 50 2.63 3.87 5.57
N ALA A 51 3.89 3.76 5.13
CA ALA A 51 4.83 4.88 5.05
C ALA A 51 4.35 5.99 4.10
N SER A 52 3.80 5.61 2.93
CA SER A 52 3.24 6.57 1.98
C SER A 52 2.06 7.35 2.57
N LYS A 53 1.25 6.70 3.42
CA LYS A 53 0.09 7.33 4.08
C LYS A 53 0.53 8.33 5.15
N GLU A 54 1.56 8.00 5.92
CA GLU A 54 2.17 8.90 6.91
C GLU A 54 2.71 10.16 6.23
N ILE A 55 3.52 9.99 5.18
CA ILE A 55 4.05 11.11 4.39
C ILE A 55 2.92 11.97 3.81
N LYS A 56 1.87 11.34 3.25
CA LYS A 56 0.71 12.06 2.73
C LYS A 56 -0.01 12.85 3.84
N SER A 57 -0.18 12.27 5.03
CA SER A 57 -0.78 12.93 6.18
C SER A 57 0.05 14.13 6.64
N ASP A 58 1.38 13.99 6.68
CA ASP A 58 2.27 15.06 7.13
C ASP A 58 2.29 16.23 6.15
N ILE A 59 2.30 15.93 4.84
CA ILE A 59 2.17 16.94 3.80
C ILE A 59 0.80 17.62 3.89
N GLU A 60 -0.29 16.86 4.04
CA GLU A 60 -1.64 17.42 4.17
C GLU A 60 -1.76 18.31 5.44
N ASN A 61 -1.18 17.91 6.57
CA ASN A 61 -1.17 18.71 7.80
C ASN A 61 -0.32 19.98 7.68
N THR A 62 0.80 19.93 6.94
CA THR A 62 1.69 21.07 6.73
C THR A 62 1.13 22.06 5.70
N VAL A 63 0.46 21.55 4.66
CA VAL A 63 -0.11 22.37 3.57
C VAL A 63 -1.50 22.90 3.94
N ALA A 64 -2.27 22.20 4.79
CA ALA A 64 -3.60 22.64 5.23
C ALA A 64 -3.59 23.65 6.39
N GLY A 65 -2.44 24.24 6.73
CA GLY A 65 -2.36 25.42 7.60
C GLY A 65 -3.09 25.27 8.94
N LYS A 66 -3.04 24.09 9.57
CA LYS A 66 -3.52 23.95 10.96
C LYS A 66 -2.40 24.35 11.91
N GLU A 67 -2.26 25.67 12.00
CA GLU A 67 -1.61 26.37 13.09
C GLU A 67 -1.99 25.73 14.42
N HIS A 68 -0.99 25.40 15.23
CA HIS A 68 -1.22 25.13 16.64
C HIS A 68 -1.87 26.38 17.26
N PRO A 69 -3.03 26.26 17.93
CA PRO A 69 -3.62 27.38 18.64
C PRO A 69 -2.77 27.67 19.87
N ALA A 70 -1.85 28.63 19.75
CA ALA A 70 -1.21 29.26 20.89
C ALA A 70 -2.24 30.19 21.58
N GLN A 71 -2.96 29.67 22.56
CA GLN A 71 -3.55 30.48 23.64
C GLN A 71 -2.95 29.98 24.96
N PRO A 72 -2.42 30.87 25.82
CA PRO A 72 -3.30 31.80 26.53
C PRO A 72 -2.69 33.20 26.74
N GLU A 73 -3.31 34.20 26.11
CA GLU A 73 -3.16 35.62 26.44
C GLU A 73 -4.02 35.96 27.68
N LYS A 74 -3.73 35.33 28.81
CA LYS A 74 -4.28 35.73 30.14
C LYS A 74 -3.29 36.58 30.95
N ARG A 75 -2.34 37.24 30.28
CA ARG A 75 -1.29 38.05 30.94
C ARG A 75 -1.59 39.55 30.97
N GLN A 76 -2.71 40.00 30.40
CA GLN A 76 -3.05 41.43 30.32
C GLN A 76 -3.94 41.93 31.48
N GLU A 77 -4.48 41.05 32.32
CA GLU A 77 -5.26 41.48 33.49
C GLU A 77 -4.39 41.82 34.72
N GLU A 78 -3.15 41.32 34.81
CA GLU A 78 -2.27 41.57 35.97
C GLU A 78 -1.61 42.97 35.96
N VAL A 79 -1.48 43.60 34.79
CA VAL A 79 -0.76 44.89 34.63
C VAL A 79 -1.61 46.11 35.05
N LYS A 80 -2.92 45.96 35.24
CA LYS A 80 -3.79 47.09 35.67
C LYS A 80 -3.95 47.19 37.19
N GLN A 81 -3.54 46.18 37.95
CA GLN A 81 -3.74 46.14 39.40
C GLN A 81 -2.54 46.67 40.20
N ASN A 82 -1.37 46.82 39.58
CA ASN A 82 -0.17 47.38 40.22
C ASN A 82 0.04 48.89 39.96
N ALA A 83 -0.88 49.53 39.23
CA ALA A 83 -0.81 50.95 38.87
C ALA A 83 -1.87 51.82 39.58
N ALA A 84 -2.44 51.32 40.68
CA ALA A 84 -3.37 52.04 41.56
C ALA A 84 -2.73 52.36 42.91
#